data_AF-A0A8J5D258-F1
#
_entry.id   AF-A0A8J5D258-F1
#
_cell.length_a   1.000
_cell.length_b   1.000
_cell.length_c   1.000
_cell.angle_alpha   90.00
_cell.angle_beta   90.00
_cell.angle_gamma   90.00
#
_symmetry.space_group_name_H-M   'P 1'
#
loop_
_entity.id
_entity.type
_entity.pdbx_description
1 polymer ?
#
loop_
_entity_poly.entity_id
_entity_poly.type
_entity_poly.pdbx_seq_one_letter_code
_entity_poly.pdbx_strand_id
1 'polypeptide(L)'
;MIPGVARADDEYCASVKETPPYNEGRRLLDVMDMAVLDFLMGNMDRHHYETIEMFGNNSAPLHLDHGRGFGQAFLDEASILAPLYQCCVMRHSTLATLLRFHTGPERLSAAMVASMARDPLRPVLWPPHLYALDRRLNTVLQVTRRCLHPPKDPNNVIIDDFH
;
A
#
# COMPACT_ATOMS: atom_id res chain seq x y z
N MET A 1 -5.68 14.30 13.75
CA MET A 1 -4.44 13.56 14.04
C MET A 1 -4.77 12.08 13.89
N ILE A 2 -4.10 11.30 13.03
CA ILE A 2 -4.26 9.83 13.02
C ILE A 2 -3.43 9.35 14.20
N PRO A 3 -4.04 8.81 15.27
CA PRO A 3 -3.29 8.27 16.39
C PRO A 3 -2.40 7.11 15.91
N GLY A 4 -1.16 7.04 16.38
CA GLY A 4 -0.26 5.91 16.10
C GLY A 4 0.66 6.04 14.89
N VAL A 5 0.50 7.07 14.04
CA VAL A 5 1.55 7.40 13.04
C VAL A 5 2.64 8.19 13.76
N ALA A 6 3.59 7.48 14.37
CA ALA A 6 4.82 8.09 14.85
C ALA A 6 5.52 8.77 13.66
N ARG A 7 6.00 9.99 13.86
CA ARG A 7 6.92 10.64 12.92
C ARG A 7 8.27 9.94 13.08
N ALA A 8 8.38 8.75 12.50
CA ALA A 8 9.55 7.88 12.62
C ALA A 8 10.52 8.23 11.49
N ASP A 9 11.64 8.85 11.88
CA ASP A 9 12.86 9.14 11.12
C ASP A 9 12.68 9.26 9.59
N ASP A 10 12.43 10.49 9.13
CA ASP A 10 12.55 10.84 7.70
C ASP A 10 13.95 10.44 7.16
N GLU A 11 14.96 10.30 8.04
CA GLU A 11 16.32 9.84 7.73
C GLU A 11 16.38 8.39 7.25
N TYR A 12 15.54 7.48 7.77
CA TYR A 12 15.62 6.07 7.38
C TYR A 12 15.33 5.91 5.88
N CYS A 13 14.23 6.48 5.38
CA CYS A 13 13.96 6.37 3.96
C CYS A 13 14.93 7.19 3.09
N ALA A 14 15.56 8.25 3.61
CA ALA A 14 16.63 8.93 2.89
C ALA A 14 17.78 7.94 2.57
N SER A 15 18.23 7.15 3.55
CA SER A 15 19.23 6.11 3.31
C SER A 15 18.76 5.01 2.35
N VAL A 16 17.48 4.62 2.42
CA VAL A 16 16.90 3.62 1.50
C VAL A 16 16.91 4.14 0.07
N LYS A 17 16.55 5.41 -0.16
CA LYS A 17 16.58 6.07 -1.47
C LYS A 17 17.98 6.16 -2.08
N GLU A 18 19.05 6.01 -1.29
CA GLU A 18 20.43 5.98 -1.79
C GLU A 18 20.94 4.55 -2.02
N THR A 19 20.21 3.52 -1.56
CA THR A 19 20.66 2.13 -1.58
C THR A 19 20.10 1.37 -2.80
N PRO A 20 20.95 0.72 -3.62
CA PRO A 20 20.47 -0.19 -4.65
C PRO A 20 19.69 -1.38 -4.07
N PRO A 21 18.60 -1.84 -4.71
CA PRO A 21 18.04 -1.38 -5.99
C PRO A 21 16.93 -0.33 -5.85
N TYR A 22 16.81 0.38 -4.71
CA TYR A 22 15.74 1.35 -4.44
C TYR A 22 16.04 2.77 -4.90
N ASN A 23 17.31 3.04 -5.23
CA ASN A 23 17.80 4.34 -5.66
C ASN A 23 17.45 4.68 -7.12
N GLU A 24 17.00 3.70 -7.90
CA GLU A 24 16.64 3.88 -9.30
C GLU A 24 15.48 2.98 -9.73
N GLY A 25 14.79 3.39 -10.80
CA GLY A 25 13.71 2.62 -11.41
C GLY A 25 12.51 2.38 -10.47
N ARG A 26 11.87 1.23 -10.65
CA ARG A 26 10.54 0.94 -10.09
C ARG A 26 10.51 0.42 -8.66
N ARG A 27 11.65 -0.06 -8.13
CA ARG A 27 11.66 -0.92 -6.93
C ARG A 27 11.05 -0.23 -5.72
N LEU A 28 11.42 1.02 -5.47
CA LEU A 28 10.91 1.76 -4.31
C LEU A 28 9.39 1.91 -4.38
N LEU A 29 8.85 2.27 -5.56
CA LEU A 29 7.41 2.39 -5.78
C LEU A 29 6.70 1.06 -5.63
N ASP A 30 7.31 -0.05 -6.05
CA ASP A 30 6.73 -1.37 -5.85
C ASP A 30 6.65 -1.76 -4.37
N VAL A 31 7.64 -1.38 -3.55
CA VAL A 31 7.57 -1.55 -2.09
C VAL A 31 6.44 -0.72 -1.48
N MET A 32 6.18 0.49 -1.99
CA MET A 32 5.03 1.30 -1.53
C MET A 32 3.71 0.61 -1.85
N ASP A 33 3.55 0.10 -3.07
CA ASP A 33 2.34 -0.61 -3.48
C ASP A 33 2.12 -1.88 -2.66
N MET A 34 3.19 -2.63 -2.38
CA MET A 34 3.14 -3.80 -1.53
C MET A 34 2.76 -3.44 -0.09
N ALA A 35 3.31 -2.35 0.47
CA ALA A 35 2.93 -1.86 1.80
C ALA A 35 1.45 -1.43 1.87
N VAL A 36 0.92 -0.82 0.81
CA VAL A 36 -0.51 -0.50 0.70
C VAL A 36 -1.35 -1.77 0.69
N LEU A 37 -0.96 -2.77 -0.11
CA LEU A 37 -1.65 -4.06 -0.16
C LEU A 37 -1.64 -4.76 1.21
N ASP A 38 -0.46 -4.87 1.83
CA ASP A 38 -0.29 -5.50 3.13
C ASP A 38 -1.09 -4.76 4.22
N PHE A 39 -1.13 -3.43 4.20
CA PHE A 39 -1.95 -2.66 5.14
C PHE A 39 -3.44 -2.90 4.96
N LEU A 40 -3.95 -2.94 3.72
CA LEU A 40 -5.37 -3.20 3.44
C LEU A 40 -5.80 -4.56 4.00
N MET A 41 -4.97 -5.60 3.84
CA MET A 41 -5.26 -6.92 4.43
C MET A 41 -4.89 -7.02 5.92
N GLY A 42 -4.00 -6.17 6.43
CA GLY A 42 -3.45 -6.24 7.78
C GLY A 42 -2.40 -7.34 7.94
N ASN A 43 -1.53 -7.51 6.93
CA ASN A 43 -0.42 -8.46 6.95
C ASN A 43 0.83 -7.79 7.50
N MET A 44 1.31 -8.22 8.66
CA MET A 44 2.54 -7.71 9.30
C MET A 44 3.77 -8.60 9.04
N ASP A 45 3.62 -9.73 8.34
CA ASP A 45 4.67 -10.75 8.20
C ASP A 45 5.51 -10.57 6.93
N ARG A 46 5.46 -9.39 6.31
CA ARG A 46 6.27 -9.06 5.14
C ARG A 46 7.71 -8.78 5.55
N HIS A 47 8.52 -9.83 5.61
CA HIS A 47 9.96 -9.74 5.91
C HIS A 47 10.85 -9.97 4.67
N HIS A 48 10.31 -10.53 3.60
CA HIS A 48 10.97 -10.69 2.30
C HIS A 48 9.99 -10.40 1.16
N TYR A 49 10.53 -10.13 -0.02
CA TYR A 49 9.79 -10.16 -1.28
C TYR A 49 10.62 -10.92 -2.31
N GLU A 50 9.92 -11.61 -3.21
CA GLU A 50 10.55 -12.36 -4.30
C GLU A 50 10.44 -11.62 -5.62
N THR A 51 11.34 -11.92 -6.54
CA THR A 51 11.37 -11.30 -7.87
C THR A 51 11.61 -12.33 -8.96
N ILE A 52 11.27 -11.98 -10.19
CA ILE A 52 11.60 -12.82 -11.34
C ILE A 52 13.01 -12.47 -11.82
N GLU A 53 13.97 -13.34 -11.51
CA GLU A 53 15.40 -13.16 -11.79
C GLU A 53 15.70 -12.79 -13.25
N MET A 54 14.97 -13.39 -14.20
CA MET A 54 15.10 -13.14 -15.64
C MET A 54 15.03 -11.64 -16.02
N PHE A 55 14.33 -10.82 -15.22
CA PHE A 55 14.17 -9.38 -15.47
C PHE A 55 15.02 -8.50 -14.55
N GLY A 56 15.86 -9.09 -13.68
CA GLY A 56 16.72 -8.37 -12.75
C GLY A 56 15.96 -7.32 -11.92
N ASN A 57 16.54 -6.11 -11.80
CA ASN A 57 15.93 -5.01 -11.05
C ASN A 57 14.65 -4.44 -11.70
N ASN A 58 14.38 -4.75 -12.97
CA ASN A 58 13.19 -4.31 -13.70
C ASN A 58 11.98 -5.23 -13.48
N SER A 59 12.10 -6.23 -12.61
CA SER A 59 11.00 -7.06 -12.12
C SER A 59 10.20 -6.38 -11.01
N ALA A 60 8.90 -6.61 -10.98
CA ALA A 60 8.09 -6.31 -9.81
C ALA A 60 8.28 -7.38 -8.72
N PRO A 61 8.17 -7.02 -7.42
CA PRO A 61 7.93 -7.97 -6.35
C PRO A 61 6.73 -8.87 -6.66
N LEU A 62 6.88 -10.16 -6.41
CA LEU A 62 5.77 -11.10 -6.41
C LEU A 62 4.99 -10.96 -5.11
N HIS A 63 3.70 -10.64 -5.20
CA HIS A 63 2.82 -10.57 -4.04
C HIS A 63 2.39 -11.99 -3.63
N LEU A 64 3.21 -12.63 -2.79
CA LEU A 64 3.00 -13.99 -2.28
C LEU A 64 2.84 -14.01 -0.75
N ASP A 65 2.50 -15.19 -0.20
CA ASP A 65 2.45 -15.48 1.23
C ASP A 65 1.50 -14.62 2.07
N HIS A 66 0.28 -14.40 1.56
CA HIS A 66 -0.76 -13.63 2.25
C HIS A 66 -1.53 -14.40 3.35
N GLY A 67 -1.04 -15.57 3.78
CA GLY A 67 -1.74 -16.45 4.73
C GLY A 67 -1.98 -15.84 6.11
N ARG A 68 -1.23 -14.79 6.47
CA ARG A 68 -1.40 -14.02 7.72
C ARG A 68 -2.18 -12.71 7.53
N GLY A 69 -2.71 -12.45 6.35
CA GLY A 69 -3.65 -11.36 6.11
C GLY A 69 -5.02 -11.65 6.74
N PHE A 70 -5.83 -10.59 6.90
CA PHE A 70 -7.21 -10.67 7.40
C PHE A 70 -7.36 -11.37 8.76
N GLY A 71 -6.37 -11.27 9.66
CA GLY A 71 -6.45 -11.83 11.02
C GLY A 71 -7.24 -10.97 12.02
N GLN A 72 -7.28 -9.64 11.82
CA GLN A 72 -7.97 -8.71 12.72
C GLN A 72 -8.75 -7.65 11.93
N ALA A 73 -10.08 -7.62 12.05
CA ALA A 73 -10.94 -6.66 11.33
C ALA A 73 -11.06 -5.30 12.04
N PHE A 74 -10.81 -5.25 13.35
CA PHE A 74 -11.05 -4.08 14.20
C PHE A 74 -9.76 -3.37 14.64
N LEU A 75 -8.60 -3.89 14.24
CA LEU A 75 -7.30 -3.28 14.44
C LEU A 75 -6.70 -2.90 13.09
N ASP A 76 -6.16 -1.69 13.00
CA ASP A 76 -5.39 -1.23 11.85
C ASP A 76 -3.96 -0.95 12.31
N GLU A 77 -3.01 -1.77 11.87
CA GLU A 77 -1.61 -1.59 12.24
C GLU A 77 -0.95 -0.54 11.35
N ALA A 78 -0.81 0.68 11.88
CA ALA A 78 -0.27 1.82 11.13
C ALA A 78 1.18 1.62 10.70
N SER A 79 1.98 0.83 11.44
CA SER A 79 3.39 0.59 11.09
C SER A 79 3.59 -0.14 9.77
N ILE A 80 2.58 -0.87 9.27
CA ILE A 80 2.65 -1.49 7.92
C ILE A 80 2.80 -0.40 6.84
N LEU A 81 2.23 0.80 7.05
CA LEU A 81 2.37 1.94 6.14
C LEU A 81 3.68 2.73 6.32
N ALA A 82 4.63 2.25 7.13
CA ALA A 82 5.92 2.92 7.33
C ALA A 82 6.63 3.30 6.04
N PRO A 83 6.73 2.42 5.02
CA PRO A 83 7.35 2.81 3.76
C PRO A 83 6.68 4.05 3.14
N LEU A 84 5.34 4.11 3.15
CA LEU A 84 4.60 5.21 2.54
C LEU A 84 4.75 6.52 3.32
N TYR A 85 4.59 6.52 4.64
CA TYR A 85 4.66 7.77 5.41
C TYR A 85 6.10 8.27 5.61
N GLN A 86 7.12 7.41 5.51
CA GLN A 86 8.54 7.79 5.56
C GLN A 86 9.04 8.26 4.20
N CYS A 87 8.81 7.47 3.15
CA CYS A 87 9.36 7.77 1.83
C CYS A 87 8.57 8.83 1.08
N CYS A 88 7.26 8.95 1.37
CA CYS A 88 6.34 9.85 0.71
C CYS A 88 6.46 9.83 -0.82
N VAL A 89 6.49 8.63 -1.39
CA VAL A 89 6.38 8.39 -2.83
C VAL A 89 5.23 7.42 -3.08
N MET A 90 4.47 7.63 -4.14
CA MET A 90 3.34 6.80 -4.53
C MET A 90 3.20 6.85 -6.04
N ARG A 91 2.93 5.69 -6.63
CA ARG A 91 2.67 5.59 -8.06
C ARG A 91 1.33 6.26 -8.43
N HIS A 92 1.32 7.01 -9.52
CA HIS A 92 0.12 7.73 -9.97
C HIS A 92 -1.07 6.77 -10.18
N SER A 93 -0.87 5.63 -10.87
CA SER A 93 -1.96 4.66 -11.08
C SER A 93 -2.49 4.03 -9.78
N THR A 94 -1.63 3.84 -8.78
CA THR A 94 -2.04 3.37 -7.45
C THR A 94 -2.94 4.40 -6.78
N LEU A 95 -2.52 5.68 -6.72
CA LEU A 95 -3.35 6.73 -6.15
C LEU A 95 -4.70 6.87 -6.88
N ALA A 96 -4.67 6.88 -8.22
CA ALA A 96 -5.88 6.98 -9.04
C ALA A 96 -6.85 5.82 -8.76
N THR A 97 -6.32 4.60 -8.60
CA THR A 97 -7.12 3.41 -8.27
C THR A 97 -7.73 3.51 -6.87
N LEU A 98 -6.96 3.93 -5.86
CA LEU A 98 -7.46 4.14 -4.50
C LEU A 98 -8.55 5.21 -4.47
N LEU A 99 -8.35 6.34 -5.16
CA LEU A 99 -9.35 7.41 -5.26
C LEU A 99 -10.63 6.94 -5.95
N ARG A 100 -10.52 6.11 -7.00
CA ARG A 100 -11.69 5.52 -7.68
C ARG A 100 -12.54 4.70 -6.72
N PHE A 101 -11.93 3.88 -5.87
CA PHE A 101 -12.68 3.09 -4.88
C PHE A 101 -13.15 3.91 -3.66
N HIS A 102 -12.55 5.06 -3.39
CA HIS A 102 -12.97 5.94 -2.29
C HIS A 102 -14.15 6.85 -2.65
N THR A 103 -14.08 7.44 -3.84
CA THR A 103 -14.98 8.54 -4.27
C THR A 103 -15.87 8.16 -5.44
N GLY A 104 -15.56 7.06 -6.13
CA GLY A 104 -16.34 6.58 -7.25
C GLY A 104 -17.62 5.85 -6.84
N PRO A 105 -18.38 5.34 -7.83
CA PRO A 105 -19.68 4.72 -7.61
C PRO A 105 -19.61 3.35 -6.90
N GLU A 106 -18.45 2.69 -6.95
CA GLU A 106 -18.23 1.37 -6.35
C GLU A 106 -17.12 1.45 -5.30
N ARG A 107 -17.44 1.04 -4.07
CA ARG A 107 -16.47 0.95 -2.96
C ARG A 107 -15.60 -0.30 -3.10
N LEU A 108 -14.39 -0.25 -2.51
CA LEU A 108 -13.48 -1.39 -2.49
C LEU A 108 -14.14 -2.63 -1.89
N SER A 109 -14.87 -2.48 -0.79
CA SER A 109 -15.61 -3.57 -0.15
C SER A 109 -16.61 -4.26 -1.08
N ALA A 110 -17.37 -3.49 -1.87
CA ALA A 110 -18.35 -4.00 -2.83
C ALA A 110 -17.67 -4.72 -4.01
N ALA A 111 -16.61 -4.12 -4.57
CA ALA A 111 -15.82 -4.72 -5.63
C ALA A 111 -15.20 -6.07 -5.18
N MET A 112 -14.73 -6.14 -3.93
CA MET A 112 -14.21 -7.37 -3.34
C MET A 112 -15.28 -8.46 -3.21
N VAL A 113 -16.49 -8.11 -2.75
CA VAL A 113 -17.61 -9.06 -2.73
C VAL A 113 -17.92 -9.60 -4.12
N ALA A 114 -18.00 -8.72 -5.12
CA ALA A 114 -18.27 -9.11 -6.50
C ALA A 114 -17.16 -10.02 -7.07
N SER A 115 -15.89 -9.70 -6.78
CA SER A 115 -14.73 -10.49 -7.22
C SER A 115 -14.75 -11.90 -6.64
N MET A 116 -15.08 -12.05 -5.35
CA MET A 116 -15.08 -13.35 -4.66
C MET A 116 -16.38 -14.14 -4.85
N ALA A 117 -17.39 -13.58 -5.53
CA ALA A 117 -18.72 -14.18 -5.64
C ALA A 117 -18.75 -15.53 -6.37
N ARG A 118 -17.73 -15.78 -7.22
CA ARG A 118 -17.58 -17.03 -7.99
C ARG A 118 -16.75 -18.08 -7.27
N ASP A 119 -16.11 -17.73 -6.16
CA ASP A 119 -15.29 -18.67 -5.40
C ASP A 119 -16.19 -19.73 -4.73
N PRO A 120 -15.90 -21.04 -4.90
CA PRO A 120 -16.66 -22.11 -4.25
C PRO A 120 -16.69 -22.01 -2.71
N LEU A 121 -15.69 -21.36 -2.10
CA LEU A 121 -15.57 -21.15 -0.65
C LEU A 121 -16.30 -19.89 -0.16
N ARG A 122 -17.12 -19.25 -0.99
CA ARG A 122 -17.87 -18.05 -0.61
C ARG A 122 -18.79 -18.29 0.63
N PRO A 123 -18.89 -17.33 1.56
CA PRO A 123 -18.11 -16.08 1.59
C PRO A 123 -16.66 -16.32 2.01
N VAL A 124 -15.71 -15.82 1.21
CA VAL A 124 -14.27 -15.98 1.47
C VAL A 124 -13.82 -15.08 2.63
N LEU A 125 -14.32 -13.82 2.68
CA LEU A 125 -14.03 -12.89 3.77
C LEU A 125 -15.25 -12.68 4.66
N TRP A 126 -15.01 -12.63 5.96
CA TRP A 126 -16.01 -12.25 6.96
C TRP A 126 -16.38 -10.76 6.82
N PRO A 127 -17.67 -10.36 6.89
CA PRO A 127 -18.10 -9.00 6.55
C PRO A 127 -17.38 -7.84 7.26
N PRO A 128 -16.98 -7.93 8.54
CA PRO A 128 -16.13 -6.92 9.18
C PRO A 128 -14.83 -6.59 8.45
N HIS A 129 -14.20 -7.56 7.77
CA HIS A 129 -13.00 -7.28 6.96
C HIS A 129 -13.33 -6.44 5.73
N LEU A 130 -14.52 -6.58 5.15
CA LEU A 130 -14.95 -5.74 4.04
C LEU A 130 -15.10 -4.29 4.49
N TYR A 131 -15.71 -4.04 5.66
CA TYR A 131 -15.76 -2.69 6.23
C TYR A 131 -14.37 -2.16 6.62
N ALA A 132 -13.48 -3.04 7.08
CA ALA A 132 -12.10 -2.68 7.39
C ALA A 132 -11.33 -2.23 6.14
N LEU A 133 -11.55 -2.85 4.98
CA LEU A 133 -10.91 -2.43 3.72
C LEU A 133 -11.23 -0.97 3.35
N ASP A 134 -12.50 -0.57 3.42
CA ASP A 134 -12.88 0.82 3.13
C ASP A 134 -12.29 1.81 4.16
N ARG A 135 -12.27 1.43 5.44
CA ARG A 135 -11.67 2.23 6.52
C ARG A 135 -10.16 2.40 6.32
N ARG A 136 -9.46 1.30 6.03
CA ARG A 136 -8.01 1.28 5.78
C ARG A 136 -7.66 2.04 4.50
N LEU A 137 -8.44 1.91 3.44
CA LEU A 137 -8.25 2.70 2.22
C LEU A 137 -8.26 4.20 2.52
N ASN A 138 -9.23 4.68 3.32
CA ASN A 138 -9.28 6.07 3.76
C ASN A 138 -8.01 6.47 4.55
N THR A 139 -7.48 5.58 5.41
CA THR A 139 -6.21 5.82 6.10
C THR A 139 -5.04 5.97 5.14
N VAL A 140 -4.93 5.12 4.11
CA VAL A 140 -3.89 5.25 3.06
C VAL A 140 -3.97 6.62 2.39
N LEU A 141 -5.17 7.05 1.96
CA LEU A 141 -5.36 8.35 1.33
C LEU A 141 -5.02 9.52 2.26
N GLN A 142 -5.31 9.41 3.56
CA GLN A 142 -4.92 10.43 4.55
C GLN A 142 -3.41 10.52 4.74
N VAL A 143 -2.70 9.39 4.70
CA VAL A 143 -1.23 9.36 4.72
C VAL A 143 -0.68 10.03 3.46
N THR A 144 -1.16 9.67 2.27
CA THR A 144 -0.74 10.30 1.02
C THR A 144 -1.01 11.81 1.02
N ARG A 145 -2.16 12.25 1.52
CA ARG A 145 -2.49 13.67 1.65
C ARG A 145 -1.49 14.43 2.54
N ARG A 146 -1.00 13.82 3.62
CA ARG A 146 0.05 14.44 4.45
C ARG A 146 1.36 14.58 3.72
N CYS A 147 1.73 13.60 2.90
CA CYS A 147 2.92 13.69 2.05
C CYS A 147 2.83 14.83 1.04
N LEU A 148 1.63 15.17 0.57
CA LEU A 148 1.38 16.29 -0.35
C LEU A 148 1.32 17.68 0.32
N HIS A 149 1.40 17.76 1.65
CA HIS A 149 1.44 19.07 2.31
C HIS A 149 2.82 19.74 2.16
N PRO A 150 2.87 21.08 2.05
CA PRO A 150 4.12 21.83 1.99
C PRO A 150 5.05 21.50 3.16
N PRO A 151 6.38 21.47 2.96
CA PRO A 151 7.12 22.00 1.80
C PRO A 151 7.39 21.00 0.66
N LYS A 152 6.83 19.77 0.71
CA LYS A 152 7.10 18.75 -0.32
C LYS A 152 6.46 19.14 -1.65
N ASP A 153 7.21 19.02 -2.74
CA ASP A 153 6.69 19.17 -4.11
C ASP A 153 5.82 17.94 -4.44
N PRO A 154 4.54 18.13 -4.84
CA PRO A 154 3.67 17.04 -5.27
C PRO A 154 4.27 16.12 -6.35
N ASN A 155 5.11 16.65 -7.25
CA ASN A 155 5.76 15.87 -8.30
C ASN A 155 6.82 14.90 -7.76
N ASN A 156 7.35 15.16 -6.56
CA ASN A 156 8.27 14.25 -5.86
C ASN A 156 7.53 13.23 -4.99
N VAL A 157 6.21 13.36 -4.87
CA VAL A 157 5.36 12.47 -4.07
C VAL A 157 4.55 11.55 -4.96
N ILE A 158 3.96 12.06 -6.03
CA ILE A 158 3.21 11.27 -7.01
C ILE A 158 4.06 11.09 -8.24
N ILE A 159 4.55 9.86 -8.42
CA ILE A 159 5.47 9.50 -9.49
C ILE A 159 4.69 8.81 -10.61
N ASP A 160 4.92 9.25 -11.85
CA ASP A 160 4.36 8.61 -13.03
C ASP A 160 4.89 7.18 -13.20
N ASP A 161 4.03 6.29 -13.70
CA ASP A 161 4.28 4.86 -13.83
C ASP A 161 5.47 4.47 -14.74
N PHE A 162 5.94 5.41 -15.58
CA PHE A 162 6.94 5.16 -16.63
C PHE A 162 8.30 5.84 -16.38
N HIS A 163 8.60 6.21 -15.12
CA HIS A 163 9.94 6.68 -14.75
C HIS A 163 10.94 5.52 -14.59
#